data_AF-C4Z4D9-F1
#
_entry.id   AF-C4Z4D9-F1
#
_cell.length_a   1.000
_cell.length_b   1.000
_cell.length_c   1.000
_cell.angle_alpha   90.00
_cell.angle_beta   90.00
_cell.angle_gamma   90.00
#
_symmetry.space_group_name_H-M   'P 1'
#
loop_
_entity.id
_entity.type
_entity.pdbx_description
1 polymer ?
#
loop_
_entity_poly.entity_id
_entity_poly.type
_entity_poly.pdbx_seq_one_letter_code
_entity_poly.pdbx_strand_id
1 'polypeptide(L)'
;MKDIADVNGVMSVKRFIITTIMAGSAVFGACMLYRINYILSLLVMVMALLLIPGLVRGYFKERYDAARFSDVDIYLHQISYSFTRTPKINMALRDVYEISSGNLKECIGKALEELQYGMGDRVYNDALKIIEEEYDCARIRTLHKFIISVEEKGGRYAGAMDVLLEDFDRWVNNVYRYQEEIRKIKRDISVGIIISMVLAMLTTIMCNMLNMFSDKTVSITDSVAYQSAAVVFVMLCMSFFTYTRKHYRFDWLGKSRTDKQIMYDYNIVFKSDVWRLTIKLLPVWLILIIAMAMLFIFDMKLPAVCMLAIIIVLVSTPFLQKKGAQRRVKNDLYLGFTEWLRELSVNLENKPLLSAVEDTYDCCPVIMKEPLEKFICDIENNPSDVMPYYGFLGEFGVIDIQAAVRMLYSIGELEQDSMSATINAIVRRNYELSDKAELTRYMDSTSMMRFSEYVPTFFVALKMAVDMMLVVTMYL
;
A
#
# COMPACT_ATOMS: atom_id res chain seq x y z
N MET A 1 27.62 -8.27 -16.82
CA MET A 1 27.34 -8.63 -15.41
C MET A 1 27.83 -7.58 -14.39
N LYS A 2 28.03 -6.32 -14.80
CA LYS A 2 28.14 -5.16 -13.89
C LYS A 2 26.77 -4.46 -13.90
N ASP A 3 26.24 -4.20 -12.71
CA ASP A 3 25.24 -3.17 -12.40
C ASP A 3 23.85 -3.21 -13.07
N ILE A 4 23.29 -4.40 -13.33
CA ILE A 4 21.82 -4.53 -13.49
C ILE A 4 21.10 -4.22 -12.15
N ALA A 5 21.84 -4.23 -11.03
CA ALA A 5 21.30 -3.91 -9.70
C ALA A 5 21.15 -2.41 -9.40
N ASP A 6 21.78 -1.51 -10.17
CA ASP A 6 21.56 -0.05 -10.02
C ASP A 6 20.29 0.41 -10.79
N VAL A 7 19.73 -0.45 -11.66
CA VAL A 7 18.53 -0.17 -12.46
C VAL A 7 17.25 -0.13 -11.61
N ASN A 8 17.19 -0.86 -10.49
CA ASN A 8 15.99 -0.93 -9.65
C ASN A 8 15.97 0.09 -8.49
N GLY A 9 16.92 1.04 -8.46
CA GLY A 9 16.93 2.12 -7.47
C GLY A 9 17.07 1.69 -6.00
N VAL A 10 17.51 0.46 -5.74
CA VAL A 10 17.80 -0.06 -4.40
C VAL A 10 19.31 0.03 -4.16
N MET A 11 19.73 0.68 -3.07
CA MET A 11 21.15 0.83 -2.71
C MET A 11 21.88 -0.50 -2.78
N SER A 12 23.07 -0.54 -3.36
CA SER A 12 23.90 -1.76 -3.39
C SER A 12 24.28 -2.23 -1.99
N VAL A 13 24.50 -3.53 -1.81
CA VAL A 13 24.87 -4.13 -0.50
C VAL A 13 26.10 -3.43 0.09
N LYS A 14 27.09 -3.12 -0.77
CA LYS A 14 28.29 -2.36 -0.38
C LYS A 14 27.95 -0.98 0.16
N ARG A 15 27.09 -0.21 -0.53
CA ARG A 15 26.67 1.13 -0.07
C ARG A 15 25.84 1.04 1.21
N PHE A 16 25.03 0.00 1.39
CA PHE A 16 24.27 -0.23 2.63
C PHE A 16 25.20 -0.50 3.83
N ILE A 17 26.22 -1.34 3.66
CA ILE A 17 27.20 -1.62 4.72
C ILE A 17 27.96 -0.33 5.09
N ILE A 18 28.45 0.42 4.10
CA ILE A 18 29.17 1.67 4.32
C ILE A 18 28.30 2.70 5.05
N THR A 19 27.04 2.87 4.63
CA THR A 19 26.13 3.83 5.28
C THR A 19 25.75 3.42 6.70
N THR A 20 25.63 2.11 6.98
CA THR A 20 25.36 1.62 8.34
C THR A 20 26.55 1.83 9.27
N ILE A 21 27.78 1.58 8.79
CA ILE A 21 29.00 1.86 9.55
C ILE A 21 29.16 3.36 9.81
N MET A 22 28.92 4.19 8.78
CA MET A 22 28.96 5.65 8.90
C MET A 22 27.94 6.17 9.92
N ALA A 23 26.71 5.65 9.90
CA ALA A 23 25.69 6.00 10.89
C ALA A 23 26.10 5.61 12.32
N GLY A 24 26.68 4.42 12.51
CA GLY A 24 27.22 4.00 13.81
C GLY A 24 28.34 4.93 14.31
N SER A 25 29.25 5.32 13.42
CA SER A 25 30.33 6.26 13.75
C SER A 25 29.80 7.66 14.09
N ALA A 26 28.74 8.12 13.41
CA ALA A 26 28.11 9.40 13.70
C ALA A 26 27.42 9.41 15.08
N VAL A 27 26.75 8.33 15.46
CA VAL A 27 26.15 8.18 16.80
C VAL A 27 27.22 8.18 17.89
N PHE A 28 28.32 7.47 17.67
CA PHE A 28 29.46 7.48 18.60
C PHE A 28 30.08 8.89 18.72
N GLY A 29 30.29 9.57 17.59
CA GLY A 29 30.75 10.96 17.55
C GLY A 29 29.81 11.90 18.30
N ALA A 30 28.50 11.79 18.11
CA ALA A 30 27.50 12.58 18.83
C ALA A 30 27.60 12.37 20.35
N CYS A 31 27.78 11.13 20.83
CA CYS A 31 27.96 10.85 22.24
C CYS A 31 29.19 11.54 22.83
N MET A 32 30.31 11.57 22.10
CA MET A 32 31.52 12.27 22.53
C MET A 32 31.34 13.80 22.50
N LEU A 33 30.70 14.34 21.46
CA LEU A 33 30.49 15.78 21.30
C LEU A 33 29.52 16.35 22.33
N TYR A 34 28.51 15.58 22.74
CA TYR A 34 27.62 15.91 23.87
C TYR A 34 28.26 15.65 25.24
N ARG A 35 29.52 15.16 25.28
CA ARG A 35 30.23 14.82 26.52
C ARG A 35 29.37 13.98 27.49
N ILE A 36 28.63 13.02 26.95
CA ILE A 36 27.82 12.08 27.73
C ILE A 36 28.77 11.17 28.53
N ASN A 37 28.39 10.83 29.77
CA ASN A 37 29.12 9.88 30.58
C ASN A 37 29.38 8.56 29.82
N TYR A 38 30.60 8.02 29.91
CA TYR A 38 31.02 6.79 29.24
C TYR A 38 30.09 5.59 29.50
N ILE A 39 29.51 5.47 30.70
CA ILE A 39 28.55 4.39 31.02
C ILE A 39 27.27 4.54 30.19
N LEU A 40 26.74 5.76 30.08
CA LEU A 40 25.53 6.05 29.30
C LEU A 40 25.80 5.96 27.80
N SER A 41 26.98 6.39 27.35
CA SER A 41 27.42 6.23 25.96
C SER A 41 27.53 4.75 25.55
N LEU A 42 28.02 3.88 26.45
CA LEU A 42 28.04 2.43 26.23
C LEU A 42 26.63 1.87 26.03
N LEU A 43 25.66 2.31 26.84
CA LEU A 43 24.26 1.90 26.74
C LEU A 43 23.67 2.28 25.37
N VAL A 44 23.91 3.51 24.91
CA VAL A 44 23.48 4.00 23.59
C VAL A 44 24.10 3.16 22.46
N MET A 45 25.38 2.80 22.58
CA MET A 45 26.07 1.94 21.62
C MET A 45 25.52 0.51 21.59
N VAL A 46 25.24 -0.09 22.74
CA VAL A 46 24.59 -1.41 22.82
C VAL A 46 23.22 -1.38 22.15
N MET A 47 22.44 -0.33 22.38
CA MET A 47 21.14 -0.16 21.73
C MET A 47 21.29 0.00 20.21
N ALA A 48 22.28 0.76 19.73
CA ALA A 48 22.57 0.88 18.30
C ALA A 48 22.88 -0.49 17.66
N LEU A 49 23.67 -1.33 18.32
CA LEU A 49 24.00 -2.68 17.85
C LEU A 49 22.77 -3.59 17.77
N LEU A 50 21.87 -3.51 18.75
CA LEU A 50 20.62 -4.29 18.77
C LEU A 50 19.67 -3.94 17.62
N LEU A 51 19.76 -2.73 17.07
CA LEU A 51 18.90 -2.28 15.98
C LEU A 51 19.42 -2.70 14.58
N ILE A 52 20.71 -3.05 14.43
CA ILE A 52 21.32 -3.44 13.15
C ILE A 52 20.60 -4.63 12.48
N PRO A 53 20.29 -5.75 13.17
CA PRO A 53 19.61 -6.88 12.55
C PRO A 53 18.25 -6.50 11.95
N GLY A 54 17.53 -5.57 12.60
CA GLY A 54 16.26 -5.04 12.10
C GLY A 54 16.42 -4.27 10.80
N LEU A 55 17.45 -3.42 10.70
CA LEU A 55 17.79 -2.68 9.48
C LEU A 55 18.20 -3.60 8.34
N VAL A 56 19.04 -4.61 8.62
CA VAL A 56 19.49 -5.60 7.62
C VAL A 56 18.31 -6.38 7.04
N ARG A 57 17.44 -6.91 7.90
CA ARG A 57 16.23 -7.63 7.46
C ARG A 57 15.31 -6.73 6.65
N GLY A 58 15.16 -5.47 7.05
CA GLY A 58 14.38 -4.47 6.32
C GLY A 58 14.96 -4.20 4.92
N TYR A 59 16.27 -3.98 4.83
CA TYR A 59 16.97 -3.74 3.57
C TYR A 59 16.81 -4.89 2.57
N PHE A 60 17.06 -6.14 3.01
CA PHE A 60 16.94 -7.29 2.12
C PHE A 60 15.52 -7.49 1.63
N LYS A 61 14.52 -7.24 2.48
CA LYS A 61 13.14 -7.39 2.03
C LYS A 61 12.68 -6.25 1.12
N GLU A 62 13.09 -5.00 1.35
CA GLU A 62 12.81 -3.90 0.41
C GLU A 62 13.42 -4.19 -0.97
N ARG A 63 14.65 -4.73 -1.00
CA ARG A 63 15.30 -5.18 -2.23
C ARG A 63 14.54 -6.31 -2.92
N TYR A 64 14.13 -7.32 -2.16
CA TYR A 64 13.37 -8.45 -2.68
C TYR A 64 12.01 -8.01 -3.25
N ASP A 65 11.27 -7.17 -2.50
CA ASP A 65 9.95 -6.69 -2.93
C ASP A 65 10.08 -5.83 -4.21
N ALA A 66 11.12 -4.99 -4.33
CA ALA A 66 11.39 -4.20 -5.54
C ALA A 66 11.81 -5.05 -6.74
N ALA A 67 12.63 -6.10 -6.52
CA ALA A 67 12.98 -7.05 -7.57
C ALA A 67 11.74 -7.82 -8.06
N ARG A 68 10.91 -8.30 -7.12
CA ARG A 68 9.66 -9.00 -7.44
C ARG A 68 8.70 -8.12 -8.24
N PHE A 69 8.63 -6.82 -7.96
CA PHE A 69 7.84 -5.87 -8.76
C PHE A 69 8.40 -5.70 -10.18
N SER A 70 9.72 -5.55 -10.30
CA SER A 70 10.40 -5.44 -11.60
C SER A 70 10.21 -6.70 -12.46
N ASP A 71 10.20 -7.89 -11.86
CA ASP A 71 9.87 -9.13 -12.57
C ASP A 71 8.45 -9.09 -13.15
N VAL A 72 7.47 -8.64 -12.36
CA VAL A 72 6.06 -8.53 -12.80
C VAL A 72 5.90 -7.49 -13.91
N ASP A 73 6.60 -6.37 -13.81
CA ASP A 73 6.65 -5.34 -14.85
C ASP A 73 7.15 -5.93 -16.19
N ILE A 74 8.31 -6.59 -16.16
CA ILE A 74 8.88 -7.28 -17.34
C ILE A 74 7.89 -8.31 -17.89
N TYR A 75 7.29 -9.12 -17.02
CA TYR A 75 6.35 -10.17 -17.39
C TYR A 75 5.12 -9.59 -18.12
N LEU A 76 4.42 -8.64 -17.49
CA LEU A 76 3.17 -8.08 -18.01
C LEU A 76 3.37 -7.42 -19.37
N HIS A 77 4.41 -6.61 -19.52
CA HIS A 77 4.68 -5.93 -20.79
C HIS A 77 5.10 -6.92 -21.87
N GLN A 78 6.06 -7.81 -21.58
CA GLN A 78 6.60 -8.71 -22.59
C GLN A 78 5.56 -9.72 -23.08
N ILE A 79 4.78 -10.31 -22.17
CA ILE A 79 3.75 -11.28 -22.58
C ILE A 79 2.66 -10.58 -23.39
N SER A 80 2.26 -9.36 -22.99
CA SER A 80 1.25 -8.60 -23.72
C SER A 80 1.72 -8.23 -25.12
N TYR A 81 2.94 -7.69 -25.27
CA TYR A 81 3.48 -7.34 -26.60
C TYR A 81 3.68 -8.56 -27.51
N SER A 82 4.21 -9.66 -26.97
CA SER A 82 4.40 -10.89 -27.75
C SER A 82 3.05 -11.50 -28.16
N PHE A 83 2.07 -11.50 -27.25
CA PHE A 83 0.73 -12.02 -27.53
C PHE A 83 -0.04 -11.16 -28.54
N THR A 84 0.11 -9.83 -28.51
CA THR A 84 -0.45 -8.94 -29.54
C THR A 84 0.08 -9.26 -30.93
N ARG A 85 1.36 -9.61 -31.04
CA ARG A 85 2.00 -9.98 -32.31
C ARG A 85 1.57 -11.37 -32.78
N THR A 86 1.51 -12.32 -31.86
CA THR A 86 1.14 -13.72 -32.13
C THR A 86 0.26 -14.24 -31.00
N PRO A 87 -1.05 -14.51 -31.23
CA PRO A 87 -2.00 -14.89 -30.18
C PRO A 87 -1.84 -16.37 -29.78
N LYS A 88 -0.66 -16.68 -29.23
CA LYS A 88 -0.27 -18.00 -28.76
C LYS A 88 0.46 -17.89 -27.43
N ILE A 89 -0.16 -18.36 -26.36
CA ILE A 89 0.35 -18.28 -24.98
C ILE A 89 1.73 -18.94 -24.88
N ASN A 90 1.93 -20.09 -25.50
CA ASN A 90 3.22 -20.81 -25.49
C ASN A 90 4.35 -19.98 -26.14
N MET A 91 4.08 -19.33 -27.28
CA MET A 91 5.07 -18.46 -27.94
C MET A 91 5.36 -17.23 -27.09
N ALA A 92 4.32 -16.59 -26.55
CA ALA A 92 4.47 -15.42 -25.70
C ALA A 92 5.28 -15.72 -24.43
N LEU A 93 5.05 -16.86 -23.77
CA LEU A 93 5.83 -17.28 -22.61
C LEU A 93 7.27 -17.63 -22.94
N ARG A 94 7.56 -18.20 -24.13
CA ARG A 94 8.94 -18.41 -24.58
C ARG A 94 9.67 -17.09 -24.79
N ASP A 95 9.02 -16.12 -25.42
CA ASP A 95 9.60 -14.77 -25.59
C ASP A 95 9.90 -14.11 -24.24
N VAL A 96 9.05 -14.32 -23.24
CA VAL A 96 9.29 -13.88 -21.85
C VAL A 96 10.46 -14.63 -21.23
N TYR A 97 10.54 -15.96 -21.39
CA TYR A 97 11.60 -16.79 -20.83
C TYR A 97 13.00 -16.38 -21.32
N GLU A 98 13.12 -16.01 -22.60
CA GLU A 98 14.39 -15.60 -23.21
C GLU A 98 14.93 -14.30 -22.58
N ILE A 99 14.06 -13.32 -22.31
CA ILE A 99 14.46 -12.04 -21.73
C ILE A 99 14.55 -12.05 -20.20
N SER A 100 13.90 -13.02 -19.56
CA SER A 100 13.80 -13.11 -18.10
C SER A 100 15.12 -13.56 -17.48
N SER A 101 15.31 -13.24 -16.18
CA SER A 101 16.46 -13.70 -15.40
C SER A 101 16.06 -14.06 -13.97
N GLY A 102 16.91 -14.82 -13.27
CA GLY A 102 16.69 -15.17 -11.86
C GLY A 102 15.39 -15.94 -11.62
N ASN A 103 14.65 -15.52 -10.60
CA ASN A 103 13.42 -16.20 -10.14
C ASN A 103 12.33 -16.21 -11.22
N LEU A 104 12.18 -15.11 -11.97
CA LEU A 104 11.20 -15.04 -13.06
C LEU A 104 11.48 -16.12 -14.11
N LYS A 105 12.73 -16.25 -14.56
CA LYS A 105 13.09 -17.25 -15.57
C LYS A 105 12.80 -18.68 -15.11
N GLU A 106 13.11 -19.00 -13.85
CA GLU A 106 12.81 -20.32 -13.27
C GLU A 106 11.30 -20.58 -13.20
N CYS A 107 10.52 -19.58 -12.77
CA CYS A 107 9.06 -19.66 -12.70
C CYS A 107 8.42 -19.88 -14.08
N ILE A 108 8.83 -19.11 -15.08
CA ILE A 108 8.36 -19.26 -16.47
C ILE A 108 8.79 -20.61 -17.06
N GLY A 109 9.99 -21.09 -16.73
CA GLY A 109 10.46 -22.41 -17.13
C GLY A 109 9.52 -23.54 -16.66
N LYS A 110 9.13 -23.52 -15.38
CA LYS A 110 8.17 -24.48 -14.82
C LYS A 110 6.80 -24.41 -15.50
N ALA A 111 6.32 -23.19 -15.77
CA ALA A 111 5.06 -23.00 -16.51
C ALA A 111 5.15 -23.53 -17.97
N LEU A 112 6.28 -23.33 -18.65
CA LEU A 112 6.52 -23.85 -20.01
C LEU A 112 6.64 -25.37 -20.05
N GLU A 113 7.18 -25.99 -18.99
CA GLU A 113 7.21 -27.46 -18.84
C GLU A 113 5.80 -28.01 -18.65
N GLU A 114 4.99 -27.39 -17.79
CA GLU A 114 3.59 -27.78 -17.57
C GLU A 114 2.77 -27.63 -18.86
N LEU A 115 3.00 -26.58 -19.67
CA LEU A 115 2.37 -26.43 -20.98
C LEU A 115 2.76 -27.51 -22.00
N GLN A 116 3.95 -28.09 -21.89
CA GLN A 116 4.47 -29.08 -22.85
C GLN A 116 4.12 -30.51 -22.47
N TYR A 117 4.09 -30.81 -21.18
CA TYR A 117 3.98 -32.17 -20.65
C TYR A 117 2.72 -32.41 -19.80
N GLY A 118 1.95 -31.36 -19.50
CA GLY A 118 0.70 -31.46 -18.74
C GLY A 118 -0.34 -32.32 -19.47
N MET A 119 -0.96 -33.24 -18.73
CA MET A 119 -1.94 -34.20 -19.25
C MET A 119 -3.39 -33.88 -18.83
N GLY A 120 -3.64 -32.70 -18.24
CA GLY A 120 -4.97 -32.27 -17.80
C GLY A 120 -5.78 -31.55 -18.90
N ASP A 121 -7.12 -31.51 -18.77
CA ASP A 121 -7.98 -30.77 -19.71
C ASP A 121 -7.81 -29.23 -19.63
N ARG A 122 -7.18 -28.72 -18.56
CA ARG A 122 -6.99 -27.28 -18.29
C ARG A 122 -5.52 -26.86 -18.26
N VAL A 123 -4.72 -27.39 -19.18
CA VAL A 123 -3.26 -27.17 -19.25
C VAL A 123 -2.88 -25.68 -19.13
N TYR A 124 -3.61 -24.77 -19.79
CA TYR A 124 -3.31 -23.33 -19.71
C TYR A 124 -3.49 -22.76 -18.31
N ASN A 125 -4.58 -23.11 -17.62
CA ASN A 125 -4.84 -22.63 -16.28
C ASN A 125 -3.81 -23.19 -15.30
N ASP A 126 -3.49 -24.48 -15.39
CA ASP A 126 -2.56 -25.13 -14.47
C ASP A 126 -1.14 -24.57 -14.63
N ALA A 127 -0.69 -24.36 -15.87
CA ALA A 127 0.62 -23.78 -16.15
C ALA A 127 0.73 -22.31 -15.71
N LEU A 128 -0.26 -21.48 -16.05
CA LEU A 128 -0.24 -20.06 -15.72
C LEU A 128 -0.42 -19.81 -14.22
N LYS A 129 -1.11 -20.71 -13.50
CA LYS A 129 -1.28 -20.66 -12.06
C LYS A 129 0.03 -20.73 -11.29
N ILE A 130 1.05 -21.42 -11.82
CA ILE A 130 2.41 -21.44 -11.23
C ILE A 130 2.96 -20.01 -11.08
N ILE A 131 2.73 -19.16 -12.08
CA ILE A 131 3.18 -17.76 -12.10
C ILE A 131 2.30 -16.92 -11.16
N GLU A 132 0.99 -17.17 -11.15
CA GLU A 132 0.05 -16.46 -10.28
C GLU A 132 0.34 -16.70 -8.79
N GLU A 133 0.73 -17.92 -8.41
CA GLU A 133 1.07 -18.26 -7.03
C GLU A 133 2.40 -17.63 -6.58
N GLU A 134 3.41 -17.57 -7.45
CA GLU A 134 4.71 -16.97 -7.12
C GLU A 134 4.62 -15.44 -6.94
N TYR A 135 3.85 -14.75 -7.79
CA TYR A 135 3.79 -13.29 -7.81
C TYR A 135 2.56 -12.69 -7.13
N ASP A 136 1.45 -13.44 -7.00
CA ASP A 136 0.18 -13.01 -6.37
C ASP A 136 -0.27 -11.59 -6.77
N CYS A 137 -0.19 -11.28 -8.07
CA CYS A 137 -0.59 -9.98 -8.61
C CYS A 137 -1.94 -10.08 -9.30
N ALA A 138 -2.87 -9.16 -8.98
CA ALA A 138 -4.18 -9.12 -9.62
C ALA A 138 -4.06 -8.95 -11.15
N ARG A 139 -3.22 -8.01 -11.61
CA ARG A 139 -3.03 -7.72 -13.04
C ARG A 139 -2.51 -8.93 -13.83
N ILE A 140 -1.68 -9.79 -13.22
CA ILE A 140 -1.23 -11.05 -13.83
C ILE A 140 -2.41 -12.00 -14.07
N ARG A 141 -3.20 -12.30 -13.03
CA ARG A 141 -4.39 -13.17 -13.15
C ARG A 141 -5.36 -12.66 -14.21
N THR A 142 -5.56 -11.36 -14.17
CA THR A 142 -6.45 -10.63 -15.06
C THR A 142 -5.96 -10.68 -16.51
N LEU A 143 -4.64 -10.61 -16.76
CA LEU A 143 -4.03 -10.85 -18.07
C LEU A 143 -4.16 -12.32 -18.52
N HIS A 144 -3.92 -13.27 -17.63
CA HIS A 144 -4.02 -14.71 -17.91
C HIS A 144 -5.42 -15.11 -18.34
N LYS A 145 -6.45 -14.72 -17.58
CA LYS A 145 -7.86 -14.94 -17.96
C LYS A 145 -8.15 -14.40 -19.36
N PHE A 146 -7.64 -13.21 -19.68
CA PHE A 146 -7.83 -12.59 -20.98
C PHE A 146 -7.15 -13.37 -22.10
N ILE A 147 -5.86 -13.68 -21.99
CA ILE A 147 -5.11 -14.39 -23.06
C ILE A 147 -5.65 -15.82 -23.27
N ILE A 148 -6.08 -16.51 -22.20
CA ILE A 148 -6.75 -17.82 -22.30
C ILE A 148 -8.04 -17.66 -23.11
N SER A 149 -8.89 -16.71 -22.73
CA SER A 149 -10.16 -16.50 -23.42
C SER A 149 -9.97 -16.14 -24.90
N VAL A 150 -8.93 -15.38 -25.24
CA VAL A 150 -8.62 -15.03 -26.63
C VAL A 150 -8.12 -16.24 -27.42
N GLU A 151 -7.26 -17.06 -26.83
CA GLU A 151 -6.75 -18.25 -27.52
C GLU A 151 -7.81 -19.35 -27.68
N GLU A 152 -8.72 -19.52 -26.71
CA GLU A 152 -9.81 -20.50 -26.76
C GLU A 152 -10.98 -20.08 -27.65
N LYS A 153 -11.43 -18.82 -27.52
CA LYS A 153 -12.65 -18.33 -28.18
C LYS A 153 -12.38 -17.60 -29.50
N GLY A 154 -11.17 -17.07 -29.71
CA GLY A 154 -10.87 -16.16 -30.81
C GLY A 154 -11.59 -14.81 -30.70
N GLY A 155 -11.48 -13.97 -31.73
CA GLY A 155 -12.11 -12.64 -31.79
C GLY A 155 -11.12 -11.49 -31.99
N ARG A 156 -11.62 -10.25 -31.98
CA ARG A 156 -10.84 -9.01 -32.09
C ARG A 156 -10.35 -8.57 -30.72
N TYR A 157 -9.18 -9.09 -30.34
CA TYR A 157 -8.57 -8.83 -29.04
C TYR A 157 -7.62 -7.63 -28.99
N ALA A 158 -7.15 -7.12 -30.14
CA ALA A 158 -6.10 -6.09 -30.18
C ALA A 158 -6.49 -4.82 -29.40
N GLY A 159 -7.69 -4.29 -29.62
CA GLY A 159 -8.15 -3.09 -28.90
C GLY A 159 -8.34 -3.33 -27.40
N ALA A 160 -8.80 -4.52 -26.99
CA ALA A 160 -8.90 -4.86 -25.58
C ALA A 160 -7.50 -5.00 -24.95
N MET A 161 -6.54 -5.62 -25.64
CA MET A 161 -5.15 -5.74 -25.21
C MET A 161 -4.47 -4.38 -25.08
N ASP A 162 -4.71 -3.44 -26.01
CA ASP A 162 -4.18 -2.07 -25.91
C ASP A 162 -4.70 -1.37 -24.65
N VAL A 163 -5.99 -1.55 -24.31
CA VAL A 163 -6.55 -1.00 -23.07
C VAL A 163 -5.92 -1.65 -21.82
N LEU A 164 -5.56 -2.94 -21.88
CA LEU A 164 -4.83 -3.61 -20.78
C LEU A 164 -3.41 -3.09 -20.62
N LEU A 165 -2.70 -2.94 -21.73
CA LEU A 165 -1.37 -2.35 -21.76
C LEU A 165 -1.38 -0.95 -21.17
N GLU A 166 -2.36 -0.12 -21.52
CA GLU A 166 -2.51 1.22 -20.92
C GLU A 166 -2.73 1.18 -19.39
N ASP A 167 -3.49 0.22 -18.86
CA ASP A 167 -3.63 0.02 -17.41
C ASP A 167 -2.30 -0.40 -16.77
N PHE A 168 -1.58 -1.35 -17.38
CA PHE A 168 -0.29 -1.82 -16.88
C PHE A 168 0.73 -0.68 -16.87
N ASP A 169 0.84 0.09 -17.96
CA ASP A 169 1.72 1.24 -18.07
C ASP A 169 1.42 2.27 -16.97
N ARG A 170 0.15 2.66 -16.80
CA ARG A 170 -0.24 3.63 -15.77
C ARG A 170 0.09 3.12 -14.37
N TRP A 171 -0.26 1.88 -14.07
CA TRP A 171 0.02 1.28 -12.77
C TRP A 171 1.51 1.19 -12.49
N VAL A 172 2.30 0.67 -13.42
CA VAL A 172 3.75 0.52 -13.28
C VAL A 172 4.41 1.88 -13.06
N ASN A 173 4.05 2.89 -13.87
CA ASN A 173 4.53 4.26 -13.69
C ASN A 173 4.15 4.84 -12.33
N ASN A 174 2.91 4.61 -11.87
CA ASN A 174 2.44 5.09 -10.58
C ASN A 174 3.19 4.43 -9.41
N VAL A 175 3.46 3.12 -9.48
CA VAL A 175 4.24 2.42 -8.46
C VAL A 175 5.70 2.90 -8.45
N TYR A 176 6.35 3.06 -9.61
CA TYR A 176 7.71 3.60 -9.66
C TYR A 176 7.79 5.03 -9.12
N ARG A 177 6.84 5.91 -9.48
CA ARG A 177 6.75 7.26 -8.92
C ARG A 177 6.60 7.21 -7.40
N TYR A 178 5.76 6.30 -6.90
CA TYR A 178 5.54 6.13 -5.47
C TYR A 178 6.78 5.59 -4.73
N GLN A 179 7.51 4.64 -5.32
CA GLN A 179 8.80 4.17 -4.81
C GLN A 179 9.81 5.33 -4.71
N GLU A 180 9.86 6.20 -5.72
CA GLU A 180 10.72 7.38 -5.71
C GLU A 180 10.31 8.38 -4.62
N GLU A 181 9.02 8.64 -4.43
CA GLU A 181 8.51 9.49 -3.35
C GLU A 181 8.89 8.94 -1.97
N ILE A 182 8.64 7.65 -1.70
CA ILE A 182 9.04 7.01 -0.43
C ILE A 182 10.55 7.14 -0.22
N ARG A 183 11.36 6.98 -1.27
CA ARG A 183 12.81 7.13 -1.19
C ARG A 183 13.22 8.56 -0.83
N LYS A 184 12.58 9.57 -1.44
CA LYS A 184 12.77 10.99 -1.10
C LYS A 184 12.41 11.25 0.36
N ILE A 185 11.24 10.82 0.82
CA ILE A 185 10.80 10.98 2.22
C ILE A 185 11.78 10.32 3.19
N LYS A 186 12.20 9.07 2.93
CA LYS A 186 13.20 8.38 3.78
C LYS A 186 14.53 9.14 3.84
N ARG A 187 14.96 9.75 2.72
CA ARG A 187 16.17 10.57 2.65
C ARG A 187 15.98 11.86 3.43
N ASP A 188 14.86 12.55 3.26
CA ASP A 188 14.57 13.83 3.89
C ASP A 188 14.44 13.67 5.41
N ILE A 189 13.82 12.58 5.90
CA ILE A 189 13.84 12.17 7.32
C ILE A 189 15.27 11.93 7.82
N SER A 190 16.11 11.24 7.03
CA SER A 190 17.50 10.97 7.42
C SER A 190 18.32 12.27 7.53
N VAL A 191 18.12 13.20 6.58
CA VAL A 191 18.73 14.54 6.61
C VAL A 191 18.21 15.35 7.81
N GLY A 192 16.91 15.30 8.07
CA GLY A 192 16.29 15.95 9.23
C GLY A 192 16.89 15.47 10.56
N ILE A 193 17.12 14.16 10.72
CA ILE A 193 17.79 13.61 11.92
C ILE A 193 19.23 14.14 12.05
N ILE A 194 19.99 14.21 10.95
CA ILE A 194 21.37 14.73 10.96
C ILE A 194 21.37 16.21 11.37
N ILE A 195 20.49 17.02 10.77
CA ILE A 195 20.33 18.44 11.12
C ILE A 195 19.94 18.57 12.60
N SER A 196 19.02 17.74 13.08
CA SER A 196 18.62 17.72 14.48
C SER A 196 19.80 17.41 15.41
N MET A 197 20.65 16.44 15.08
CA MET A 197 21.86 16.14 15.88
C MET A 197 22.84 17.33 15.89
N VAL A 198 23.05 17.99 14.75
CA VAL A 198 23.92 19.18 14.66
C VAL A 198 23.34 20.35 15.47
N LEU A 199 22.03 20.58 15.39
CA LEU A 199 21.36 21.64 16.16
C LEU A 199 21.46 21.40 17.68
N ALA A 200 21.27 20.16 18.15
CA ALA A 200 21.48 19.82 19.56
C ALA A 200 22.96 19.91 20.00
N MET A 201 23.92 19.85 19.07
CA MET A 201 25.33 20.11 19.36
C MET A 201 25.58 21.60 19.59
N LEU A 202 24.94 22.47 18.81
CA LEU A 202 25.11 23.92 18.92
C LEU A 202 24.72 24.46 20.30
N THR A 203 23.72 23.89 20.98
CA THR A 203 23.38 24.32 22.36
C THR A 203 24.53 24.08 23.34
N THR A 204 25.26 22.99 23.17
CA THR A 204 26.41 22.62 24.00
C THR A 204 27.60 23.55 23.74
N ILE A 205 27.84 23.89 22.46
CA ILE A 205 28.84 24.88 22.07
C ILE A 205 28.49 26.26 22.63
N MET A 206 27.23 26.67 22.52
CA MET A 206 26.75 27.96 23.03
C MET A 206 26.96 28.06 24.56
N CYS A 207 26.65 27.01 25.31
CA CYS A 207 26.93 26.95 26.75
C CYS A 207 28.43 27.11 27.07
N ASN A 208 29.31 26.46 26.31
CA ASN A 208 30.76 26.60 26.49
C ASN A 208 31.26 28.01 26.15
N MET A 209 30.69 28.65 25.12
CA MET A 209 31.00 30.04 24.78
C MET A 209 30.56 30.98 25.91
N LEU A 210 29.37 30.77 26.48
CA LEU A 210 28.86 31.59 27.59
C LEU A 210 29.72 31.47 28.85
N ASN A 211 30.25 30.27 29.12
CA ASN A 211 31.25 30.05 30.19
C ASN A 211 32.57 30.77 29.95
N MET A 212 32.96 31.03 28.69
CA MET A 212 34.17 31.79 28.38
C MET A 212 34.02 33.28 28.71
N PHE A 213 32.78 33.79 28.72
CA PHE A 213 32.46 35.20 28.98
C PHE A 213 31.92 35.48 30.39
N SER A 214 31.82 34.47 31.25
CA SER A 214 31.29 34.60 32.62
C SER A 214 32.32 34.19 33.67
N ASP A 215 32.43 34.95 34.77
CA ASP A 215 33.34 34.64 35.90
C ASP A 215 32.93 33.36 36.67
N LYS A 216 31.73 32.82 36.43
CA LYS A 216 31.29 31.53 36.98
C LYS A 216 31.44 30.43 35.93
N THR A 217 32.23 29.40 36.24
CA THR A 217 32.30 28.18 35.43
C THR A 217 31.06 27.32 35.66
N VAL A 218 30.04 27.49 34.83
CA VAL A 218 28.78 26.74 34.93
C VAL A 218 28.76 25.63 33.88
N SER A 219 29.28 24.46 34.23
CA SER A 219 29.23 23.28 33.35
C SER A 219 27.85 22.61 33.45
N ILE A 220 26.98 22.87 32.48
CA ILE A 220 25.65 22.23 32.39
C ILE A 220 25.78 20.74 32.06
N THR A 221 26.87 20.36 31.38
CA THR A 221 27.13 19.00 30.90
C THR A 221 27.28 17.96 32.02
N ASP A 222 27.64 18.41 33.23
CA ASP A 222 27.77 17.54 34.39
C ASP A 222 26.43 17.30 35.11
N SER A 223 25.38 18.04 34.74
CA SER A 223 24.05 17.85 35.32
C SER A 223 23.41 16.54 34.84
N VAL A 224 22.82 15.81 35.79
CA VAL A 224 22.06 14.58 35.50
C VAL A 224 20.91 14.86 34.53
N ALA A 225 20.30 16.05 34.61
CA ALA A 225 19.24 16.50 33.72
C ALA A 225 19.71 16.64 32.26
N TYR A 226 20.87 17.25 32.03
CA TYR A 226 21.43 17.36 30.67
C TYR A 226 21.82 15.99 30.10
N GLN A 227 22.51 15.16 30.89
CA GLN A 227 22.97 13.84 30.43
C GLN A 227 21.79 12.92 30.09
N SER A 228 20.75 12.90 30.94
CA SER A 228 19.53 12.13 30.67
C SER A 228 18.79 12.65 29.44
N ALA A 229 18.64 13.97 29.29
CA ALA A 229 18.00 14.56 28.11
C ALA A 229 18.76 14.27 26.81
N ALA A 230 20.10 14.31 26.83
CA ALA A 230 20.93 14.00 25.67
C ALA A 230 20.85 12.52 25.26
N VAL A 231 20.87 11.61 26.24
CA VAL A 231 20.69 10.17 25.99
C VAL A 231 19.29 9.89 25.42
N VAL A 232 18.24 10.44 26.04
CA VAL A 232 16.86 10.27 25.55
C VAL A 232 16.71 10.80 24.12
N PHE A 233 17.28 11.96 23.82
CA PHE A 233 17.27 12.54 22.48
C PHE A 233 17.92 11.61 21.43
N VAL A 234 19.15 11.15 21.69
CA VAL A 234 19.87 10.25 20.75
C VAL A 234 19.11 8.92 20.58
N MET A 235 18.55 8.39 21.67
CA MET A 235 17.76 7.15 21.64
C MET A 235 16.47 7.32 20.83
N LEU A 236 15.78 8.46 20.96
CA LEU A 236 14.59 8.79 20.17
C LEU A 236 14.93 8.93 18.69
N CYS A 237 16.02 9.61 18.33
CA CYS A 237 16.48 9.73 16.94
C CYS A 237 16.82 8.37 16.32
N MET A 238 17.52 7.49 17.04
CA MET A 238 17.84 6.14 16.54
C MET A 238 16.60 5.26 16.41
N SER A 239 15.72 5.29 17.41
CA SER A 239 14.47 4.53 17.39
C SER A 239 13.57 5.00 16.23
N PHE A 240 13.51 6.30 15.99
CA PHE A 240 12.73 6.87 14.89
C PHE A 240 13.33 6.54 13.52
N PHE A 241 14.65 6.64 13.35
CA PHE A 241 15.32 6.23 12.11
C PHE A 241 14.98 4.79 11.72
N THR A 242 15.09 3.88 12.68
CA THR A 242 14.85 2.45 12.47
C THR A 242 13.37 2.14 12.31
N TYR A 243 12.50 2.83 13.05
CA TYR A 243 11.05 2.78 12.89
C TYR A 243 10.63 3.17 11.46
N THR A 244 11.08 4.31 10.95
CA THR A 244 10.78 4.77 9.59
C THR A 244 11.24 3.76 8.54
N ARG A 245 12.46 3.21 8.69
CA ARG A 245 12.98 2.18 7.78
C ARG A 245 12.14 0.88 7.81
N LYS A 246 11.59 0.51 8.96
CA LYS A 246 10.80 -0.71 9.14
C LYS A 246 9.33 -0.56 8.78
N HIS A 247 8.70 0.58 9.09
CA HIS A 247 7.26 0.79 8.92
C HIS A 247 6.88 1.40 7.58
N TYR A 248 7.79 2.09 6.88
CA TYR A 248 7.48 2.72 5.59
C TYR A 248 7.75 1.73 4.46
N ARG A 249 7.17 0.53 4.62
CA ARG A 249 7.26 -0.59 3.70
C ARG A 249 5.92 -0.74 3.03
N PHE A 250 5.92 -0.61 1.72
CA PHE A 250 4.72 -0.74 0.90
C PHE A 250 4.77 -2.05 0.13
N ASP A 251 3.62 -2.68 -0.05
CA ASP A 251 3.48 -3.86 -0.88
C ASP A 251 3.22 -3.43 -2.32
N TRP A 252 4.26 -3.47 -3.15
CA TRP A 252 4.24 -2.92 -4.52
C TRP A 252 3.27 -3.64 -5.45
N LEU A 253 3.04 -4.93 -5.22
CA LEU A 253 2.19 -5.76 -6.08
C LEU A 253 0.70 -5.69 -5.70
N GLY A 254 0.39 -5.12 -4.53
CA GLY A 254 -0.96 -4.98 -4.03
C GLY A 254 -1.64 -6.32 -3.80
N LYS A 255 -1.62 -6.83 -2.56
CA LYS A 255 -2.38 -8.04 -2.23
C LYS A 255 -3.86 -7.89 -2.59
N SER A 256 -4.35 -8.81 -3.40
CA SER A 256 -5.78 -8.94 -3.67
C SER A 256 -6.49 -9.31 -2.38
N ARG A 257 -7.57 -8.60 -2.07
CA ARG A 257 -8.42 -8.92 -0.94
C ARG A 257 -9.10 -10.25 -1.21
N THR A 258 -9.13 -11.12 -0.21
CA THR A 258 -9.84 -12.40 -0.35
C THR A 258 -11.34 -12.13 -0.37
N ASP A 259 -12.10 -12.94 -1.11
CA ASP A 259 -13.57 -12.86 -1.20
C ASP A 259 -14.23 -12.77 0.19
N LYS A 260 -13.70 -13.50 1.18
CA LYS A 260 -14.17 -13.45 2.58
C LYS A 260 -14.08 -12.04 3.17
N GLN A 261 -13.01 -11.30 2.89
CA GLN A 261 -12.80 -9.94 3.38
C GLN A 261 -13.72 -8.95 2.67
N ILE A 262 -13.90 -9.11 1.36
CA ILE A 262 -14.80 -8.29 0.55
C ILE A 262 -16.25 -8.48 1.04
N MET A 263 -16.67 -9.74 1.20
CA MET A 263 -18.01 -10.09 1.68
C MET A 263 -18.25 -9.65 3.14
N TYR A 264 -17.22 -9.70 3.99
CA TYR A 264 -17.32 -9.17 5.35
C TYR A 264 -17.61 -7.66 5.35
N ASP A 265 -16.86 -6.88 4.57
CA ASP A 265 -17.08 -5.44 4.47
C ASP A 265 -18.41 -5.12 3.76
N TYR A 266 -18.82 -5.89 2.75
CA TYR A 266 -20.14 -5.79 2.10
C TYR A 266 -21.27 -5.98 3.13
N ASN A 267 -21.20 -7.06 3.92
CA ASN A 267 -22.16 -7.34 4.98
C ASN A 267 -22.16 -6.26 6.06
N ILE A 268 -21.01 -5.66 6.39
CA ILE A 268 -20.96 -4.54 7.34
C ILE A 268 -21.71 -3.32 6.79
N VAL A 269 -21.52 -3.01 5.51
CA VAL A 269 -22.06 -1.79 4.90
C VAL A 269 -23.57 -1.91 4.68
N PHE A 270 -24.02 -3.02 4.07
CA PHE A 270 -25.40 -3.18 3.60
C PHE A 270 -26.28 -4.04 4.50
N LYS A 271 -25.73 -5.09 5.14
CA LYS A 271 -26.53 -6.03 5.96
C LYS A 271 -26.45 -5.77 7.46
N SER A 272 -25.51 -4.95 7.94
CA SER A 272 -25.30 -4.71 9.36
C SER A 272 -25.74 -3.31 9.81
N ASP A 273 -26.63 -3.29 10.80
CA ASP A 273 -26.99 -2.08 11.53
C ASP A 273 -25.84 -1.67 12.44
N VAL A 274 -25.53 -0.38 12.46
CA VAL A 274 -24.50 0.20 13.36
C VAL A 274 -24.81 -0.12 14.82
N TRP A 275 -26.10 -0.22 15.15
CA TRP A 275 -26.62 -0.60 16.46
C TRP A 275 -26.25 -2.03 16.88
N ARG A 276 -26.15 -2.96 15.92
CA ARG A 276 -25.78 -4.35 16.23
C ARG A 276 -24.28 -4.48 16.50
N LEU A 277 -23.45 -3.63 15.88
CA LEU A 277 -22.01 -3.52 16.16
C LEU A 277 -21.73 -2.88 17.51
N THR A 278 -22.50 -1.85 17.91
CA THR A 278 -22.35 -1.19 19.22
C THR A 278 -22.76 -2.10 20.38
N ILE A 279 -23.82 -2.92 20.23
CA ILE A 279 -24.25 -3.88 21.26
C ILE A 279 -23.15 -4.92 21.57
N LYS A 280 -22.36 -5.37 20.58
CA LYS A 280 -21.26 -6.32 20.83
C LYS A 280 -20.15 -5.73 21.71
N LEU A 281 -19.99 -4.41 21.71
CA LEU A 281 -18.97 -3.71 22.51
C LEU A 281 -19.49 -3.28 23.89
N LEU A 282 -20.80 -3.40 24.15
CA LEU A 282 -21.49 -3.00 25.40
C LEU A 282 -20.82 -3.49 26.70
N PRO A 283 -20.34 -4.75 26.84
CA PRO A 283 -19.65 -5.17 28.06
C PRO A 283 -18.33 -4.43 28.29
N VAL A 284 -17.61 -4.06 27.23
CA VAL A 284 -16.35 -3.29 27.34
C VAL A 284 -16.62 -1.84 27.77
N TRP A 285 -17.71 -1.23 27.27
CA TRP A 285 -18.19 0.07 27.72
C TRP A 285 -18.43 0.11 29.22
N LEU A 286 -19.14 -0.89 29.72
CA LEU A 286 -19.51 -1.00 31.13
C LEU A 286 -18.27 -1.10 32.03
N ILE A 287 -17.27 -1.90 31.63
CA ILE A 287 -16.00 -2.05 32.37
C ILE A 287 -15.22 -0.72 32.40
N LEU A 288 -15.12 0.00 31.27
CA LEU A 288 -14.38 1.25 31.20
C LEU A 288 -15.04 2.39 31.98
N ILE A 289 -16.36 2.43 32.02
CA ILE A 289 -17.13 3.40 32.83
C ILE A 289 -16.93 3.12 34.32
N ILE A 290 -16.95 1.86 34.74
CA ILE A 290 -16.68 1.46 36.14
C ILE A 290 -15.23 1.83 36.53
N ALA A 291 -14.26 1.58 35.66
CA ALA A 291 -12.86 1.95 35.90
C ALA A 291 -12.66 3.47 36.00
N MET A 292 -13.36 4.26 35.16
CA MET A 292 -13.34 5.73 35.25
C MET A 292 -13.96 6.22 36.57
N ALA A 293 -15.09 5.65 36.99
CA ALA A 293 -15.73 5.99 38.25
C ALA A 293 -14.81 5.69 39.45
N MET A 294 -14.10 4.55 39.41
CA MET A 294 -13.11 4.19 40.43
C MET A 294 -11.95 5.21 40.49
N LEU A 295 -11.39 5.62 39.35
CA LEU A 295 -10.32 6.63 39.30
C LEU A 295 -10.76 8.01 39.83
N PHE A 296 -12.04 8.35 39.65
CA PHE A 296 -12.61 9.59 40.19
C PHE A 296 -12.73 9.55 41.72
N ILE A 297 -13.06 8.39 42.30
CA ILE A 297 -13.11 8.18 43.76
C ILE A 297 -11.73 8.33 44.41
N PHE A 298 -10.65 7.97 43.70
CA PHE A 298 -9.26 8.10 44.16
C PHE A 298 -8.60 9.46 43.85
N ASP A 299 -9.38 10.47 43.41
CA ASP A 299 -8.95 11.87 43.16
C ASP A 299 -7.80 12.04 42.11
N MET A 300 -7.61 11.05 41.23
CA MET A 300 -6.58 11.07 40.18
C MET A 300 -7.10 11.69 38.88
N LYS A 301 -7.06 13.03 38.78
CA LYS A 301 -7.67 13.80 37.66
C LYS A 301 -7.03 13.55 36.28
N LEU A 302 -5.71 13.39 36.22
CA LEU A 302 -4.97 13.20 34.96
C LEU A 302 -5.29 11.86 34.26
N PRO A 303 -5.21 10.69 34.91
CA PRO A 303 -5.58 9.42 34.28
C PRO A 303 -7.09 9.30 33.98
N ALA A 304 -7.96 9.96 34.76
CA ALA A 304 -9.39 10.01 34.47
C ALA A 304 -9.69 10.72 33.13
N VAL A 305 -8.99 11.82 32.83
CA VAL A 305 -9.09 12.52 31.53
C VAL A 305 -8.56 11.65 30.38
N CYS A 306 -7.45 10.92 30.58
CA CYS A 306 -6.95 9.97 29.59
C CYS A 306 -7.95 8.82 29.32
N MET A 307 -8.60 8.30 30.36
CA MET A 307 -9.65 7.28 30.23
C MET A 307 -10.89 7.80 29.49
N LEU A 308 -11.31 9.05 29.73
CA LEU A 308 -12.38 9.70 28.98
C LEU A 308 -12.06 9.77 27.48
N ALA A 309 -10.83 10.14 27.12
CA ALA A 309 -10.39 10.18 25.73
C ALA A 309 -10.42 8.78 25.07
N ILE A 310 -10.00 7.74 25.79
CA ILE A 310 -10.05 6.34 25.32
C ILE A 310 -11.50 5.89 25.07
N ILE A 311 -12.42 6.25 25.97
CA ILE A 311 -13.86 5.98 25.81
C ILE A 311 -14.40 6.69 24.57
N ILE A 312 -14.12 7.98 24.37
CA ILE A 312 -14.59 8.71 23.17
C ILE A 312 -14.08 8.07 21.87
N VAL A 313 -12.81 7.67 21.83
CA VAL A 313 -12.21 6.99 20.68
C VAL A 313 -12.93 5.68 20.40
N LEU A 314 -13.14 4.84 21.43
CA LEU A 314 -13.84 3.57 21.29
C LEU A 314 -15.29 3.75 20.79
N VAL A 315 -16.02 4.81 21.16
CA VAL A 315 -17.43 5.02 20.76
C VAL A 315 -17.46 5.34 19.28
N SER A 316 -16.44 6.07 18.84
CA SER A 316 -16.25 6.46 17.45
C SER A 316 -15.77 5.30 16.57
N THR A 317 -15.16 4.24 17.14
CA THR A 317 -14.62 3.12 16.36
C THR A 317 -15.65 2.42 15.44
N PRO A 318 -16.87 2.02 15.86
CA PRO A 318 -17.82 1.38 14.94
C PRO A 318 -18.25 2.30 13.78
N PHE A 319 -18.38 3.61 14.02
CA PHE A 319 -18.69 4.58 12.96
C PHE A 319 -17.53 4.75 11.99
N LEU A 320 -16.30 4.88 12.50
CA LEU A 320 -15.08 4.93 11.69
C LEU A 320 -14.86 3.64 10.91
N GLN A 321 -15.15 2.48 11.52
CA GLN A 321 -15.07 1.17 10.89
C GLN A 321 -16.08 1.05 9.74
N LYS A 322 -17.34 1.44 9.94
CA LYS A 322 -18.35 1.41 8.87
C LYS A 322 -18.00 2.37 7.74
N LYS A 323 -17.56 3.60 8.05
CA LYS A 323 -17.10 4.56 7.03
C LYS A 323 -15.87 4.04 6.27
N GLY A 324 -14.94 3.39 6.98
CA GLY A 324 -13.79 2.72 6.38
C GLY A 324 -14.20 1.55 5.48
N ALA A 325 -15.14 0.71 5.92
CA ALA A 325 -15.69 -0.39 5.14
C ALA A 325 -16.39 0.13 3.88
N GLN A 326 -17.20 1.19 3.98
CA GLN A 326 -17.82 1.84 2.81
C GLN A 326 -16.78 2.28 1.78
N ARG A 327 -15.68 2.92 2.21
CA ARG A 327 -14.61 3.33 1.30
C ARG A 327 -13.96 2.12 0.62
N ARG A 328 -13.73 1.02 1.36
CA ARG A 328 -13.14 -0.22 0.81
C ARG A 328 -14.08 -0.92 -0.15
N VAL A 329 -15.36 -1.07 0.19
CA VAL A 329 -16.39 -1.66 -0.67
C VAL A 329 -16.52 -0.88 -1.98
N LYS A 330 -16.50 0.46 -1.95
CA LYS A 330 -16.50 1.27 -3.19
C LYS A 330 -15.28 0.99 -4.07
N ASN A 331 -14.10 0.88 -3.46
CA ASN A 331 -12.87 0.57 -4.20
C ASN A 331 -12.90 -0.86 -4.78
N ASP A 332 -13.35 -1.83 -3.97
CA ASP A 332 -13.53 -3.23 -4.38
C ASP A 332 -14.56 -3.33 -5.52
N LEU A 333 -15.57 -2.45 -5.53
CA LEU A 333 -16.55 -2.37 -6.61
C LEU A 333 -15.95 -1.82 -7.91
N TYR A 334 -15.13 -0.76 -7.85
CA TYR A 334 -14.46 -0.25 -9.07
C TYR A 334 -13.59 -1.34 -9.71
N LEU A 335 -12.83 -2.08 -8.91
CA LEU A 335 -12.00 -3.19 -9.39
C LEU A 335 -12.86 -4.32 -9.97
N GLY A 336 -13.87 -4.77 -9.22
CA GLY A 336 -14.76 -5.85 -9.65
C GLY A 336 -15.57 -5.51 -10.91
N PHE A 337 -16.09 -4.29 -10.99
CA PHE A 337 -16.83 -3.82 -12.15
C PHE A 337 -15.97 -3.80 -13.42
N THR A 338 -14.70 -3.43 -13.26
CA THR A 338 -13.74 -3.41 -14.37
C THR A 338 -13.38 -4.83 -14.84
N GLU A 339 -13.20 -5.77 -13.91
CA GLU A 339 -12.96 -7.18 -14.23
C GLU A 339 -14.16 -7.79 -14.96
N TRP A 340 -15.38 -7.58 -14.44
CA TRP A 340 -16.62 -8.05 -15.06
C TRP A 340 -16.83 -7.48 -16.47
N LEU A 341 -16.61 -6.18 -16.66
CA LEU A 341 -16.76 -5.53 -17.97
C LEU A 341 -15.86 -6.12 -19.05
N ARG A 342 -14.65 -6.57 -18.67
CA ARG A 342 -13.72 -7.21 -19.58
C ARG A 342 -14.20 -8.60 -20.00
N GLU A 343 -14.70 -9.39 -19.06
CA GLU A 343 -15.27 -10.70 -19.40
C GLU A 343 -16.50 -10.53 -20.29
N LEU A 344 -17.34 -9.53 -19.97
CA LEU A 344 -18.49 -9.17 -20.76
C LEU A 344 -18.10 -8.71 -22.18
N SER A 345 -17.02 -7.93 -22.33
CA SER A 345 -16.57 -7.44 -23.64
C SER A 345 -16.24 -8.56 -24.61
N VAL A 346 -15.62 -9.63 -24.12
CA VAL A 346 -15.25 -10.79 -24.95
C VAL A 346 -16.47 -11.60 -25.35
N ASN A 347 -17.43 -11.78 -24.43
CA ASN A 347 -18.66 -12.53 -24.72
C ASN A 347 -19.57 -11.74 -25.69
N LEU A 348 -19.64 -10.42 -25.55
CA LEU A 348 -20.43 -9.52 -26.40
C LEU A 348 -20.00 -9.53 -27.87
N GLU A 349 -18.74 -9.86 -28.17
CA GLU A 349 -18.28 -9.95 -29.56
C GLU A 349 -19.00 -11.07 -30.32
N ASN A 350 -19.41 -12.13 -29.62
CA ASN A 350 -19.98 -13.33 -30.22
C ASN A 350 -21.45 -13.58 -29.85
N LYS A 351 -22.00 -12.83 -28.88
CA LYS A 351 -23.34 -13.06 -28.32
C LYS A 351 -24.09 -11.76 -28.04
N PRO A 352 -25.43 -11.76 -28.10
CA PRO A 352 -26.26 -10.64 -27.64
C PRO A 352 -26.02 -10.30 -26.16
N LEU A 353 -26.25 -9.04 -25.78
CA LEU A 353 -25.97 -8.50 -24.45
C LEU A 353 -26.51 -9.34 -23.30
N LEU A 354 -27.78 -9.75 -23.36
CA LEU A 354 -28.39 -10.55 -22.29
C LEU A 354 -27.65 -11.88 -22.07
N SER A 355 -27.46 -12.66 -23.14
CA SER A 355 -26.75 -13.94 -23.08
C SER A 355 -25.28 -13.76 -22.67
N ALA A 356 -24.63 -12.67 -23.11
CA ALA A 356 -23.26 -12.37 -22.72
C ALA A 356 -23.15 -12.02 -21.23
N VAL A 357 -24.14 -11.34 -20.65
CA VAL A 357 -24.21 -11.02 -19.21
C VAL A 357 -24.47 -12.30 -18.40
N GLU A 358 -25.41 -13.13 -18.79
CA GLU A 358 -25.71 -14.42 -18.13
C GLU A 358 -24.47 -15.31 -18.06
N ASP A 359 -23.74 -15.45 -19.16
CA ASP A 359 -22.50 -16.25 -19.22
C ASP A 359 -21.39 -15.74 -18.27
N THR A 360 -21.42 -14.47 -17.87
CA THR A 360 -20.44 -13.91 -16.92
C THR A 360 -20.80 -14.17 -15.46
N TYR A 361 -22.00 -14.65 -15.15
CA TYR A 361 -22.48 -14.78 -13.77
C TYR A 361 -21.58 -15.66 -12.90
N ASP A 362 -21.14 -16.81 -13.43
CA ASP A 362 -20.31 -17.75 -12.69
C ASP A 362 -18.91 -17.20 -12.38
N CYS A 363 -18.38 -16.39 -13.29
CA CYS A 363 -17.03 -15.83 -13.23
C CYS A 363 -16.97 -14.42 -12.62
N CYS A 364 -18.12 -13.77 -12.39
CA CYS A 364 -18.15 -12.40 -11.92
C CYS A 364 -17.60 -12.24 -10.48
N PRO A 365 -17.02 -11.07 -10.16
CA PRO A 365 -16.50 -10.80 -8.84
C PRO A 365 -17.57 -10.90 -7.75
N VAL A 366 -17.17 -11.41 -6.58
CA VAL A 366 -18.09 -11.72 -5.47
C VAL A 366 -18.90 -10.51 -4.99
N ILE A 367 -18.35 -9.30 -5.08
CA ILE A 367 -19.06 -8.06 -4.74
C ILE A 367 -20.24 -7.75 -5.66
N MET A 368 -20.24 -8.30 -6.87
CA MET A 368 -21.27 -8.08 -7.89
C MET A 368 -22.25 -9.24 -8.00
N LYS A 369 -21.98 -10.43 -7.46
CA LYS A 369 -22.85 -11.60 -7.61
C LYS A 369 -24.32 -11.32 -7.27
N GLU A 370 -24.59 -10.82 -6.07
CA GLU A 370 -25.96 -10.54 -5.60
C GLU A 370 -26.65 -9.42 -6.43
N PRO A 371 -26.00 -8.28 -6.71
CA PRO A 371 -26.55 -7.28 -7.64
C PRO A 371 -26.75 -7.77 -9.08
N LEU A 372 -25.86 -8.63 -9.59
CA LEU A 372 -25.88 -9.13 -10.96
C LEU A 372 -26.98 -10.19 -11.15
N GLU A 373 -27.17 -11.07 -10.16
CA GLU A 373 -28.29 -12.02 -10.14
C GLU A 373 -29.62 -11.29 -10.23
N LYS A 374 -29.80 -10.24 -9.41
CA LYS A 374 -31.01 -9.42 -9.45
C LYS A 374 -31.19 -8.74 -10.81
N PHE A 375 -30.11 -8.20 -11.38
CA PHE A 375 -30.13 -7.55 -12.68
C PHE A 375 -30.53 -8.51 -13.82
N ILE A 376 -29.98 -9.73 -13.84
CA ILE A 376 -30.32 -10.76 -14.81
C ILE A 376 -31.81 -11.12 -14.69
N CYS A 377 -32.27 -11.43 -13.48
CA CYS A 377 -33.69 -11.71 -13.23
C CYS A 377 -34.62 -10.56 -13.67
N ASP A 378 -34.24 -9.31 -13.40
CA ASP A 378 -35.05 -8.14 -13.77
C ASP A 378 -35.11 -7.95 -15.30
N ILE A 379 -34.04 -8.25 -16.04
CA ILE A 379 -34.02 -8.20 -17.52
C ILE A 379 -34.78 -9.37 -18.13
N GLU A 380 -34.61 -10.60 -17.63
CA GLU A 380 -35.33 -11.78 -18.12
C GLU A 380 -36.85 -11.58 -18.03
N ASN A 381 -37.32 -10.97 -16.95
CA ASN A 381 -38.74 -10.68 -16.74
C ASN A 381 -39.28 -9.60 -17.70
N ASN A 382 -38.49 -8.58 -18.03
CA ASN A 382 -38.88 -7.49 -18.94
C ASN A 382 -37.70 -7.01 -19.81
N PRO A 383 -37.42 -7.68 -20.95
CA PRO A 383 -36.23 -7.38 -21.76
C PRO A 383 -36.20 -5.97 -22.38
N SER A 384 -37.37 -5.35 -22.55
CA SER A 384 -37.51 -4.01 -23.14
C SER A 384 -37.49 -2.88 -22.11
N ASP A 385 -37.46 -3.20 -20.81
CA ASP A 385 -37.45 -2.18 -19.76
C ASP A 385 -36.02 -1.71 -19.50
N VAL A 386 -35.86 -0.39 -19.38
CA VAL A 386 -34.56 0.26 -19.13
C VAL A 386 -34.27 0.34 -17.63
N MET A 387 -35.29 0.25 -16.77
CA MET A 387 -35.17 0.39 -15.32
C MET A 387 -34.16 -0.56 -14.65
N PRO A 388 -34.01 -1.83 -15.07
CA PRO A 388 -32.97 -2.72 -14.53
C PRO A 388 -31.56 -2.13 -14.63
N TYR A 389 -31.24 -1.46 -15.74
CA TYR A 389 -29.93 -0.81 -15.94
C TYR A 389 -29.71 0.39 -15.01
N TYR A 390 -30.77 1.13 -14.66
CA TYR A 390 -30.67 2.24 -13.72
C TYR A 390 -30.58 1.78 -12.26
N GLY A 391 -31.16 0.62 -11.93
CA GLY A 391 -31.10 0.01 -10.61
C GLY A 391 -29.80 -0.75 -10.32
N PHE A 392 -29.14 -1.26 -11.35
CA PHE A 392 -27.92 -2.07 -11.21
C PHE A 392 -26.79 -1.28 -10.52
N LEU A 393 -26.22 -1.89 -9.48
CA LEU A 393 -25.17 -1.31 -8.61
C LEU A 393 -25.55 0.04 -7.95
N GLY A 394 -26.82 0.44 -7.99
CA GLY A 394 -27.27 1.71 -7.45
C GLY A 394 -27.15 1.81 -5.93
N GLU A 395 -27.22 0.69 -5.22
CA GLU A 395 -27.08 0.62 -3.76
C GLU A 395 -25.74 1.16 -3.25
N PHE A 396 -24.68 1.09 -4.07
CA PHE A 396 -23.34 1.53 -3.69
C PHE A 396 -23.16 3.06 -3.76
N GLY A 397 -24.08 3.77 -4.44
CA GLY A 397 -24.01 5.23 -4.60
C GLY A 397 -22.72 5.68 -5.29
N VAL A 398 -22.27 4.94 -6.31
CA VAL A 398 -21.09 5.26 -7.12
C VAL A 398 -21.56 5.76 -8.49
N ILE A 399 -21.59 7.09 -8.64
CA ILE A 399 -22.16 7.77 -9.81
C ILE A 399 -21.41 7.39 -11.10
N ASP A 400 -20.09 7.21 -11.02
CA ASP A 400 -19.29 6.89 -12.21
C ASP A 400 -19.64 5.52 -12.81
N ILE A 401 -19.84 4.51 -11.95
CA ILE A 401 -20.24 3.17 -12.37
C ILE A 401 -21.66 3.19 -12.93
N GLN A 402 -22.58 3.93 -12.30
CA GLN A 402 -23.92 4.13 -12.87
C GLN A 402 -23.88 4.75 -14.27
N ALA A 403 -22.97 5.70 -14.51
CA ALA A 403 -22.80 6.27 -15.84
C ALA A 403 -22.27 5.22 -16.84
N ALA A 404 -21.36 4.34 -16.42
CA ALA A 404 -20.86 3.23 -17.25
C ALA A 404 -21.97 2.20 -17.58
N VAL A 405 -22.80 1.84 -16.60
CA VAL A 405 -23.95 0.93 -16.81
C VAL A 405 -24.99 1.53 -17.77
N ARG A 406 -25.20 2.85 -17.75
CA ARG A 406 -26.08 3.51 -18.73
C ARG A 406 -25.52 3.44 -20.16
N MET A 407 -24.20 3.51 -20.33
CA MET A 407 -23.57 3.32 -21.63
C MET A 407 -23.68 1.86 -22.11
N LEU A 408 -23.63 0.89 -21.19
CA LEU A 408 -23.93 -0.52 -21.49
C LEU A 408 -25.33 -0.75 -22.06
N TYR A 409 -26.34 -0.04 -21.58
CA TYR A 409 -27.68 -0.10 -22.19
C TYR A 409 -27.66 0.34 -23.66
N SER A 410 -27.00 1.47 -23.95
CA SER A 410 -26.90 1.96 -25.34
C SER A 410 -26.17 1.00 -26.27
N ILE A 411 -25.30 0.14 -25.73
CA ILE A 411 -24.60 -0.89 -26.51
C ILE A 411 -25.57 -1.93 -27.07
N GLY A 412 -26.66 -2.27 -26.37
CA GLY A 412 -27.61 -3.28 -26.84
C GLY A 412 -28.25 -2.99 -28.21
N GLU A 413 -28.21 -1.74 -28.67
CA GLU A 413 -28.78 -1.29 -29.95
C GLU A 413 -27.73 -1.01 -31.04
N LEU A 414 -26.43 -1.13 -30.72
CA LEU A 414 -25.33 -0.78 -31.62
C LEU A 414 -24.94 -1.92 -32.57
N GLU A 415 -24.48 -1.56 -33.78
CA GLU A 415 -23.80 -2.49 -34.69
C GLU A 415 -22.50 -3.04 -34.05
N GLN A 416 -22.16 -4.28 -34.37
CA GLN A 416 -21.09 -5.08 -33.72
C GLN A 416 -19.70 -4.39 -33.70
N ASP A 417 -19.37 -3.60 -34.72
CA ASP A 417 -18.11 -2.83 -34.77
C ASP A 417 -18.12 -1.64 -33.79
N SER A 418 -19.24 -0.94 -33.70
CA SER A 418 -19.42 0.20 -32.78
C SER A 418 -19.58 -0.23 -31.31
N MET A 419 -20.09 -1.43 -31.09
CA MET A 419 -20.20 -2.08 -29.79
C MET A 419 -18.83 -2.30 -29.15
N SER A 420 -17.89 -2.87 -29.90
CA SER A 420 -16.52 -3.14 -29.44
C SER A 420 -15.77 -1.86 -29.04
N ALA A 421 -15.88 -0.81 -29.86
CA ALA A 421 -15.26 0.49 -29.57
C ALA A 421 -15.84 1.15 -28.31
N THR A 422 -17.16 1.08 -28.14
CA THR A 422 -17.86 1.64 -26.98
C THR A 422 -17.48 0.90 -25.70
N ILE A 423 -17.37 -0.43 -25.72
CA ILE A 423 -16.96 -1.20 -24.55
C ILE A 423 -15.52 -0.88 -24.14
N ASN A 424 -14.59 -0.81 -25.11
CA ASN A 424 -13.21 -0.41 -24.82
C ASN A 424 -13.14 0.98 -24.19
N ALA A 425 -14.00 1.91 -24.60
CA ALA A 425 -14.12 3.23 -23.98
C ALA A 425 -14.64 3.15 -22.52
N ILE A 426 -15.62 2.28 -22.25
CA ILE A 426 -16.14 2.05 -20.88
C ILE A 426 -15.06 1.41 -19.99
N VAL A 427 -14.39 0.37 -20.48
CA VAL A 427 -13.29 -0.32 -19.77
C VAL A 427 -12.17 0.67 -19.47
N ARG A 428 -11.72 1.44 -20.47
CA ARG A 428 -10.71 2.49 -20.30
C ARG A 428 -11.09 3.48 -19.23
N ARG A 429 -12.32 4.05 -19.30
CA ARG A 429 -12.84 4.99 -18.30
C ARG A 429 -12.82 4.41 -16.89
N ASN A 430 -13.15 3.13 -16.73
CA ASN A 430 -13.10 2.49 -15.42
C ASN A 430 -11.68 2.28 -14.90
N TYR A 431 -10.71 1.95 -15.77
CA TYR A 431 -9.30 1.95 -15.37
C TYR A 431 -8.86 3.32 -14.88
N GLU A 432 -9.26 4.41 -15.53
CA GLU A 432 -8.91 5.76 -15.06
C GLU A 432 -9.48 6.07 -13.67
N LEU A 433 -10.69 5.59 -13.39
CA LEU A 433 -11.34 5.77 -12.09
C LEU A 433 -10.70 4.91 -10.99
N SER A 434 -10.38 3.66 -11.32
CA SER A 434 -9.64 2.77 -10.43
C SER A 434 -8.24 3.33 -10.13
N ASP A 435 -7.54 3.82 -11.15
CA ASP A 435 -6.24 4.47 -11.02
C ASP A 435 -6.32 5.70 -10.11
N LYS A 436 -7.34 6.55 -10.29
CA LYS A 436 -7.58 7.71 -9.41
C LYS A 436 -7.80 7.29 -7.95
N ALA A 437 -8.46 6.16 -7.71
CA ALA A 437 -8.65 5.61 -6.36
C ALA A 437 -7.34 5.08 -5.75
N GLU A 438 -6.53 4.36 -6.53
CA GLU A 438 -5.18 3.93 -6.14
C GLU A 438 -4.28 5.13 -5.81
N LEU A 439 -4.28 6.15 -6.68
CA LEU A 439 -3.53 7.40 -6.50
C LEU A 439 -3.93 8.14 -5.22
N THR A 440 -5.24 8.22 -4.94
CA THR A 440 -5.72 8.84 -3.70
C THR A 440 -5.20 8.08 -2.48
N ARG A 441 -5.14 6.74 -2.54
CA ARG A 441 -4.56 5.92 -1.46
C ARG A 441 -3.05 6.15 -1.32
N TYR A 442 -2.32 6.26 -2.43
CA TYR A 442 -0.91 6.61 -2.41
C TYR A 442 -0.69 8.00 -1.80
N MET A 443 -1.49 9.00 -2.20
CA MET A 443 -1.44 10.35 -1.66
C MET A 443 -1.75 10.40 -0.16
N ASP A 444 -2.77 9.69 0.32
CA ASP A 444 -3.11 9.61 1.74
C ASP A 444 -1.94 9.02 2.55
N SER A 445 -1.36 7.92 2.06
CA SER A 445 -0.21 7.27 2.71
C SER A 445 1.04 8.15 2.66
N THR A 446 1.38 8.74 1.51
CA THR A 446 2.51 9.67 1.35
C THR A 446 2.33 10.89 2.24
N SER A 447 1.14 11.46 2.35
CA SER A 447 0.90 12.66 3.17
C SER A 447 1.20 12.41 4.64
N MET A 448 0.77 11.24 5.15
CA MET A 448 1.08 10.84 6.53
C MET A 448 2.57 10.58 6.73
N MET A 449 3.25 10.02 5.72
CA MET A 449 4.71 9.85 5.75
C MET A 449 5.45 11.19 5.72
N ARG A 450 5.02 12.15 4.90
CA ARG A 450 5.59 13.50 4.84
C ARG A 450 5.39 14.26 6.15
N PHE A 451 4.26 14.09 6.82
CA PHE A 451 4.06 14.69 8.15
C PHE A 451 5.11 14.21 9.16
N SER A 452 5.61 12.97 9.03
CA SER A 452 6.65 12.46 9.93
C SER A 452 8.01 13.12 9.74
N GLU A 453 8.25 13.81 8.62
CA GLU A 453 9.50 14.55 8.36
C GLU A 453 9.76 15.63 9.42
N TYR A 454 8.70 16.13 10.07
CA TYR A 454 8.79 17.13 11.14
C TYR A 454 9.08 16.55 12.53
N VAL A 455 9.00 15.22 12.71
CA VAL A 455 9.20 14.57 14.02
C VAL A 455 10.62 14.79 14.59
N PRO A 456 11.72 14.68 13.82
CA PRO A 456 13.06 15.00 14.31
C PRO A 456 13.21 16.44 14.81
N THR A 457 12.50 17.39 14.22
CA THR A 457 12.47 18.80 14.65
C THR A 457 11.83 18.93 16.03
N PHE A 458 10.75 18.18 16.28
CA PHE A 458 10.10 18.14 17.59
C PHE A 458 11.04 17.58 18.68
N PHE A 459 11.80 16.53 18.37
CA PHE A 459 12.80 15.98 19.31
C PHE A 459 13.87 17.01 19.67
N VAL A 460 14.38 17.75 18.69
CA VAL A 460 15.35 18.83 18.95
C VAL A 460 14.75 19.95 19.76
N ALA A 461 13.53 20.39 19.44
CA ALA A 461 12.89 21.48 20.16
C ALA A 461 12.72 21.13 21.65
N LEU A 462 12.30 19.89 21.95
CA LEU A 462 12.20 19.41 23.32
C LEU A 462 13.57 19.41 24.03
N LYS A 463 14.61 18.89 23.37
CA LYS A 463 15.97 18.88 23.94
C LYS A 463 16.50 20.29 24.18
N MET A 464 16.34 21.19 23.20
CA MET A 464 16.75 22.59 23.33
C MET A 464 16.01 23.31 24.45
N ALA A 465 14.71 23.04 24.65
CA ALA A 465 13.94 23.61 25.75
C ALA A 465 14.50 23.19 27.12
N VAL A 466 14.89 21.91 27.27
CA VAL A 466 15.57 21.43 28.49
C VAL A 466 16.93 22.10 28.66
N ASP A 467 17.73 22.22 27.59
CA ASP A 467 19.04 22.88 27.65
C ASP A 467 18.92 24.35 28.08
N MET A 468 18.00 25.09 27.48
CA MET A 468 17.77 26.49 27.82
C MET A 468 17.25 26.66 29.24
N MET A 469 16.37 25.77 29.70
CA MET A 469 15.89 25.79 31.09
C MET A 469 17.05 25.58 32.07
N LEU A 470 17.96 24.65 31.78
CA LEU A 470 19.14 24.40 32.61
C LEU A 470 20.15 25.56 32.57
N VAL A 471 20.32 26.22 31.42
CA VAL A 471 21.12 27.45 31.32
C VAL A 471 20.53 28.51 32.24
N VAL A 472 19.23 28.78 32.13
CA VAL A 472 18.56 29.81 32.91
C VAL A 472 18.66 29.52 34.41
N THR A 473 18.40 28.29 34.85
CA THR A 473 18.41 27.94 36.29
C THR A 473 19.81 27.91 36.92
N MET A 474 20.87 27.75 36.14
CA MET A 474 22.24 27.78 36.68
C MET A 474 22.88 29.17 36.61
N TYR A 475 22.36 30.09 35.77
CA TYR A 475 22.83 31.47 35.66
C TYR A 475 22.05 32.47 36.54
N LEU A 476 20.75 32.25 36.79
CA LEU A 476 20.00 32.91 37.87
C LEU A 476 20.40 32.32 39.22
#